data_AF-A0A6G3ZCS0-F1
#
_entry.id   AF-A0A6G3ZCS0-F1
#
_cell.length_a   1.000
_cell.length_b   1.000
_cell.length_c   1.000
_cell.angle_alpha   90.00
_cell.angle_beta   90.00
_cell.angle_gamma   90.00
#
_symmetry.space_group_name_H-M   'P 1'
#
loop_
_entity.id
_entity.type
_entity.pdbx_description
1 polymer ?
#
loop_
_entity_poly.entity_id
_entity_poly.type
_entity_poly.pdbx_seq_one_letter_code
_entity_poly.pdbx_strand_id
1 'polypeptide(L)'
;MGTSDTDQDYLRRIGDFYDGHPLVLRVIADEIRQAPFQGNIARYWHHYEAEFTATSTPKTHKLSRSRLFRRRVRQRVEQSLQSLPDPARQMLCASAVFRRPVPVSFWHAMLPEDEDPQTAFDTLQDRLLVEFDTVTDDTAPLLIRQHNLIRSVAYDQLKADTKTWHQAERQAAHLWLTAYEPAPDAPNLETVRGYLEAFDHYCEVEDWESARKLLLTPLDFASKVSIPKQLKIWSFYQEGIQICKKLLKKATLDADVIGSIPLSRNHD
;
A
#
# COMPACT_ATOMS: atom_id res chain seq x y z
N MET A 1 -24.85 -4.60 25.50
CA MET A 1 -24.96 -6.02 25.92
C MET A 1 -23.64 -6.40 26.57
N GLY A 2 -23.65 -6.80 27.84
CA GLY A 2 -22.43 -7.20 28.55
C GLY A 2 -21.88 -8.49 27.96
N THR A 3 -20.58 -8.53 27.68
CA THR A 3 -19.87 -9.75 27.27
C THR A 3 -19.96 -10.77 28.41
N SER A 4 -20.34 -12.02 28.09
CA SER A 4 -20.34 -13.10 29.09
C SER A 4 -18.90 -13.42 29.52
N ASP A 5 -18.71 -13.99 30.71
CA ASP A 5 -17.38 -14.39 31.21
C ASP A 5 -16.67 -15.36 30.23
N THR A 6 -17.47 -16.19 29.54
CA THR A 6 -17.04 -17.08 28.46
C THR A 6 -16.56 -16.33 27.22
N ASP A 7 -17.25 -15.25 26.81
CA ASP A 7 -16.82 -14.44 25.66
C ASP A 7 -15.49 -13.72 25.95
N GLN A 8 -15.27 -13.29 27.19
CA GLN A 8 -13.99 -12.70 27.60
C GLN A 8 -12.85 -13.72 27.53
N ASP A 9 -13.09 -14.97 27.93
CA ASP A 9 -12.09 -16.03 27.80
C ASP A 9 -11.76 -16.33 26.32
N TYR A 10 -12.77 -16.41 25.45
CA TYR A 10 -12.55 -16.56 24.00
C TYR A 10 -11.72 -15.43 23.41
N LEU A 11 -12.06 -14.17 23.73
CA LEU A 11 -11.30 -13.01 23.26
C LEU A 11 -9.86 -13.00 23.77
N ARG A 12 -9.61 -13.40 25.03
CA ARG A 12 -8.26 -13.52 25.58
C ARG A 12 -7.44 -14.57 24.82
N ARG A 13 -8.01 -15.76 24.60
CA ARG A 13 -7.32 -16.83 23.84
C ARG A 13 -7.03 -16.42 22.40
N ILE A 14 -7.94 -15.70 21.75
CA ILE A 14 -7.69 -15.11 20.42
C ILE A 14 -6.54 -14.10 20.51
N GLY A 15 -6.56 -13.20 21.50
CA GLY A 15 -5.50 -12.22 21.73
C GLY A 15 -4.11 -12.86 21.92
N ASP A 16 -4.04 -13.88 22.77
CA ASP A 16 -2.83 -14.64 23.07
C ASP A 16 -2.32 -15.39 21.85
N PHE A 17 -3.22 -16.01 21.07
CA PHE A 17 -2.84 -16.71 19.85
C PHE A 17 -2.17 -15.78 18.83
N TYR A 18 -2.61 -14.53 18.77
CA TYR A 18 -2.07 -13.54 17.84
C TYR A 18 -0.99 -12.63 18.45
N ASP A 19 -0.43 -12.98 19.62
CA ASP A 19 0.56 -12.18 20.37
C ASP A 19 0.13 -10.71 20.56
N GLY A 20 -1.18 -10.44 20.62
CA GLY A 20 -1.71 -9.09 20.75
C GLY A 20 -1.51 -8.16 19.55
N HIS A 21 -1.18 -8.67 18.34
CA HIS A 21 -0.85 -7.84 17.18
C HIS A 21 -2.02 -6.90 16.79
N PRO A 22 -1.90 -5.56 16.93
CA PRO A 22 -3.05 -4.63 16.91
C PRO A 22 -3.88 -4.66 15.62
N LEU A 23 -3.22 -4.76 14.44
CA LEU A 23 -3.93 -4.89 13.17
C LEU A 23 -4.80 -6.17 13.13
N VAL A 24 -4.25 -7.29 13.58
CA VAL A 24 -4.94 -8.58 13.48
C VAL A 24 -6.17 -8.57 14.36
N LEU A 25 -6.05 -8.01 15.55
CA LEU A 25 -7.19 -7.83 16.45
C LEU A 25 -8.24 -6.89 15.84
N ARG A 26 -7.84 -5.84 15.13
CA ARG A 26 -8.78 -4.97 14.39
C ARG A 26 -9.54 -5.74 13.31
N VAL A 27 -8.82 -6.52 12.48
CA VAL A 27 -9.43 -7.33 11.40
C VAL A 27 -10.37 -8.39 11.97
N ILE A 28 -9.97 -9.09 13.03
CA ILE A 28 -10.81 -10.10 13.69
C ILE A 28 -12.03 -9.46 14.34
N ALA A 29 -11.86 -8.31 15.01
CA ALA A 29 -12.98 -7.61 15.61
C ALA A 29 -13.98 -7.14 14.54
N ASP A 30 -13.51 -6.70 13.37
CA ASP A 30 -14.35 -6.36 12.24
C ASP A 30 -15.07 -7.60 11.66
N GLU A 31 -14.36 -8.71 11.46
CA GLU A 31 -14.93 -9.98 11.01
C GLU A 31 -16.03 -10.49 11.95
N ILE A 32 -15.80 -10.42 13.27
CA ILE A 32 -16.81 -10.80 14.28
C ILE A 32 -18.06 -9.93 14.16
N ARG A 33 -17.93 -8.63 13.91
CA ARG A 33 -19.07 -7.71 13.77
C ARG A 33 -19.91 -8.00 12.52
N GLN A 34 -19.28 -8.49 11.45
CA GLN A 34 -19.93 -8.72 10.17
C GLN A 34 -20.65 -10.07 10.09
N ALA A 35 -21.49 -10.25 9.06
CA ALA A 35 -22.05 -11.56 8.73
C ALA A 35 -20.91 -12.54 8.37
N PRO A 36 -20.97 -13.82 8.81
CA PRO A 36 -22.11 -14.50 9.42
C PRO A 36 -22.18 -14.39 10.96
N PHE A 37 -21.24 -13.70 11.61
CA PHE A 37 -21.10 -13.74 13.07
C PHE A 37 -21.97 -12.69 13.77
N GLN A 38 -22.20 -11.52 13.16
CA GLN A 38 -23.12 -10.47 13.66
C GLN A 38 -22.86 -10.08 15.13
N GLY A 39 -21.58 -10.02 15.51
CA GLY A 39 -21.13 -9.72 16.87
C GLY A 39 -21.08 -10.94 17.80
N ASN A 40 -21.46 -12.14 17.36
CA ASN A 40 -21.48 -13.34 18.20
C ASN A 40 -20.08 -13.98 18.30
N ILE A 41 -19.38 -13.68 19.40
CA ILE A 41 -18.02 -14.16 19.69
C ILE A 41 -17.98 -15.68 19.81
N ALA A 42 -18.94 -16.29 20.51
CA ALA A 42 -19.01 -17.75 20.67
C ALA A 42 -19.15 -18.46 19.31
N ARG A 43 -19.98 -17.94 18.40
CA ARG A 43 -20.14 -18.48 17.05
C ARG A 43 -18.83 -18.38 16.24
N TYR A 44 -18.14 -17.25 16.34
CA TYR A 44 -16.82 -17.08 15.73
C TYR A 44 -15.81 -18.07 16.31
N TRP A 45 -15.75 -18.20 17.64
CA TRP A 45 -14.86 -19.13 18.32
C TRP A 45 -15.10 -20.56 17.83
N HIS A 46 -16.33 -21.07 17.89
CA HIS A 46 -16.63 -22.44 17.46
C HIS A 46 -16.33 -22.70 15.97
N HIS A 47 -16.48 -21.68 15.11
CA HIS A 47 -16.13 -21.81 13.70
C HIS A 47 -14.62 -21.98 13.49
N TYR A 48 -13.80 -21.30 14.29
CA TYR A 48 -12.34 -21.26 14.14
C TYR A 48 -11.55 -22.02 15.23
N GLU A 49 -12.22 -22.68 16.18
CA GLU A 49 -11.61 -23.36 17.34
C GLU A 49 -10.56 -24.42 16.94
N ALA A 50 -10.82 -25.15 15.86
CA ALA A 50 -9.87 -26.11 15.30
C ALA A 50 -8.54 -25.44 14.88
N GLU A 51 -8.58 -24.19 14.43
CA GLU A 51 -7.39 -23.43 14.04
C GLU A 51 -6.52 -23.03 15.23
N PHE A 52 -7.16 -22.75 16.37
CA PHE A 52 -6.51 -22.37 17.62
C PHE A 52 -5.91 -23.60 18.34
N THR A 53 -6.58 -24.76 18.26
CA THR A 53 -6.17 -25.99 18.96
C THR A 53 -5.12 -26.82 18.22
N ALA A 54 -5.15 -26.88 16.87
CA ALA A 54 -4.21 -27.68 16.08
C ALA A 54 -2.73 -27.23 16.16
N THR A 55 -2.48 -26.02 16.67
CA THR A 55 -1.15 -25.37 16.67
C THR A 55 -0.39 -25.53 18.00
N SER A 56 -1.01 -26.18 18.99
CA SER A 56 -0.47 -26.43 20.34
C SER A 56 0.48 -27.62 20.44
N THR A 57 0.94 -28.19 19.31
CA THR A 57 1.95 -29.26 19.34
C THR A 57 3.33 -28.68 19.72
N PRO A 58 3.97 -29.18 20.80
CA PRO A 58 5.09 -28.49 21.46
C PRO A 58 6.42 -28.50 20.70
N LYS A 59 6.50 -29.12 19.51
CA LYS A 59 7.77 -29.37 18.79
C LYS A 59 7.98 -28.55 17.51
N THR A 60 7.05 -27.67 17.13
CA THR A 60 7.23 -26.82 15.93
C THR A 60 7.90 -25.49 16.31
N HIS A 61 9.10 -25.26 15.77
CA HIS A 61 9.91 -24.05 15.98
C HIS A 61 9.09 -22.75 15.85
N LYS A 62 9.41 -21.74 16.68
CA LYS A 62 8.85 -20.37 16.68
C LYS A 62 8.76 -19.74 15.27
N LEU A 63 9.70 -20.09 14.38
CA LEU A 63 9.75 -19.67 12.98
C LEU A 63 8.66 -20.29 12.08
N SER A 64 8.24 -21.53 12.34
CA SER A 64 7.14 -22.17 11.62
C SER A 64 5.80 -21.57 12.02
N ARG A 65 5.62 -21.34 13.33
CA ARG A 65 4.46 -20.65 13.90
C ARG A 65 4.29 -19.25 13.32
N SER A 66 5.38 -18.48 13.18
CA SER A 66 5.33 -17.13 12.62
C SER A 66 4.99 -17.09 11.12
N ARG A 67 5.44 -18.07 10.32
CA ARG A 67 5.07 -18.17 8.89
C ARG A 67 3.60 -18.54 8.70
N LEU A 68 3.12 -19.54 9.46
CA LEU A 68 1.72 -19.95 9.43
C LEU A 68 0.81 -18.82 9.91
N PHE A 69 1.20 -18.13 10.99
CA PHE A 69 0.56 -16.92 11.49
C PHE A 69 0.45 -15.86 10.38
N ARG A 70 1.56 -15.49 9.73
CA ARG A 70 1.56 -14.48 8.65
C ARG A 70 0.64 -14.88 7.50
N ARG A 71 0.66 -16.16 7.10
CA ARG A 71 -0.22 -16.68 6.05
C ARG A 71 -1.69 -16.57 6.42
N ARG A 72 -2.06 -16.93 7.66
CA ARG A 72 -3.45 -16.87 8.14
C ARG A 72 -3.95 -15.43 8.26
N VAL A 73 -3.15 -14.55 8.86
CA VAL A 73 -3.50 -13.12 8.97
C VAL A 73 -3.72 -12.55 7.57
N ARG A 74 -2.81 -12.85 6.64
CA ARG A 74 -2.95 -12.43 5.24
C ARG A 74 -4.26 -12.94 4.62
N GLN A 75 -4.57 -14.22 4.78
CA GLN A 75 -5.80 -14.82 4.26
C GLN A 75 -7.06 -14.17 4.84
N ARG A 76 -7.08 -13.83 6.14
CA ARG A 76 -8.20 -13.11 6.77
C ARG A 76 -8.35 -11.70 6.22
N VAL A 77 -7.23 -10.99 6.00
CA VAL A 77 -7.25 -9.68 5.33
C VAL A 77 -7.82 -9.82 3.93
N GLU A 78 -7.37 -10.80 3.14
CA GLU A 78 -7.89 -11.08 1.79
C GLU A 78 -9.40 -11.31 1.79
N GLN A 79 -9.92 -12.12 2.71
CA GLN A 79 -11.36 -12.38 2.87
C GLN A 79 -12.14 -11.13 3.26
N SER A 80 -11.60 -10.34 4.20
CA SER A 80 -12.20 -9.05 4.60
C SER A 80 -12.31 -8.10 3.39
N LEU A 81 -11.25 -8.00 2.57
CA LEU A 81 -11.27 -7.17 1.36
C LEU A 81 -12.27 -7.67 0.32
N GLN A 82 -12.43 -8.99 0.17
CA GLN A 82 -13.42 -9.58 -0.75
C GLN A 82 -14.86 -9.27 -0.34
N SER A 83 -15.12 -9.10 0.95
CA SER A 83 -16.45 -8.77 1.49
C SER A 83 -16.83 -7.28 1.39
N LEU A 84 -15.92 -6.44 0.88
CA LEU A 84 -16.19 -5.01 0.65
C LEU A 84 -17.13 -4.81 -0.55
N PRO A 85 -18.00 -3.79 -0.51
CA PRO A 85 -18.67 -3.28 -1.70
C PRO A 85 -17.65 -2.93 -2.79
N ASP A 86 -18.05 -3.10 -4.04
CA ASP A 86 -17.14 -2.94 -5.18
C ASP A 86 -16.44 -1.56 -5.23
N PRO A 87 -17.12 -0.41 -5.02
CA PRO A 87 -16.45 0.90 -5.03
C PRO A 87 -15.41 1.05 -3.90
N ALA A 88 -15.73 0.60 -2.68
CA ALA A 88 -14.80 0.63 -1.56
C ALA A 88 -13.58 -0.28 -1.81
N ARG A 89 -13.80 -1.48 -2.36
CA ARG A 89 -12.72 -2.41 -2.73
C ARG A 89 -11.83 -1.82 -3.82
N GLN A 90 -12.42 -1.23 -4.85
CA GLN A 90 -11.67 -0.56 -5.93
C GLN A 90 -10.83 0.59 -5.39
N MET A 91 -11.42 1.49 -4.57
CA MET A 91 -10.69 2.60 -3.96
C MET A 91 -9.50 2.10 -3.13
N LEU A 92 -9.71 1.08 -2.29
CA LEU A 92 -8.65 0.54 -1.44
C LEU A 92 -7.52 -0.08 -2.27
N CYS A 93 -7.86 -0.89 -3.27
CA CYS A 93 -6.88 -1.52 -4.16
C CYS A 93 -6.11 -0.48 -4.97
N ALA A 94 -6.80 0.45 -5.63
CA ALA A 94 -6.18 1.50 -6.44
C ALA A 94 -5.27 2.38 -5.58
N SER A 95 -5.69 2.75 -4.37
CA SER A 95 -4.91 3.59 -3.46
C SER A 95 -3.72 2.86 -2.81
N ALA A 96 -3.58 1.54 -2.99
CA ALA A 96 -2.46 0.78 -2.43
C ALA A 96 -1.09 1.11 -3.08
N VAL A 97 -1.13 1.83 -4.22
CA VAL A 97 0.04 2.41 -4.88
C VAL A 97 0.76 3.44 -4.01
N PHE A 98 0.03 4.16 -3.15
CA PHE A 98 0.61 5.18 -2.27
C PHE A 98 1.40 4.54 -1.13
N ARG A 99 2.71 4.81 -1.09
CA ARG A 99 3.62 4.31 -0.05
C ARG A 99 3.74 5.25 1.14
N ARG A 100 3.29 6.49 0.97
CA ARG A 100 3.31 7.56 1.97
C ARG A 100 1.88 7.96 2.31
N PRO A 101 1.67 8.56 3.49
CA PRO A 101 0.43 9.26 3.79
C PRO A 101 0.13 10.31 2.72
N VAL A 102 -1.12 10.37 2.26
CA VAL A 102 -1.60 11.32 1.26
C VAL A 102 -2.92 11.94 1.73
N PRO A 103 -3.33 13.10 1.21
CA PRO A 103 -4.64 13.66 1.49
C PRO A 103 -5.79 12.74 1.03
N VAL A 104 -6.95 12.86 1.66
CA VAL A 104 -8.17 12.10 1.28
C VAL A 104 -8.55 12.31 -0.19
N SER A 105 -8.35 13.52 -0.72
CA SER A 105 -8.61 13.85 -2.12
C SER A 105 -7.84 12.96 -3.11
N PHE A 106 -6.66 12.46 -2.73
CA PHE A 106 -5.89 11.55 -3.58
C PHE A 106 -6.61 10.22 -3.74
N TRP A 107 -7.19 9.68 -2.66
CA TRP A 107 -7.95 8.42 -2.72
C TRP A 107 -9.25 8.59 -3.50
N HIS A 108 -9.94 9.72 -3.34
CA HIS A 108 -11.14 10.04 -4.11
C HIS A 108 -10.85 10.06 -5.61
N ALA A 109 -9.73 10.67 -6.01
CA ALA A 109 -9.30 10.74 -7.41
C ALA A 109 -8.81 9.41 -8.00
N MET A 110 -8.80 8.31 -7.23
CA MET A 110 -8.52 6.96 -7.73
C MET A 110 -9.76 6.23 -8.19
N LEU A 111 -10.96 6.71 -7.86
CA LEU A 111 -12.20 6.12 -8.35
C LEU A 111 -12.65 6.73 -9.68
N PRO A 112 -13.41 5.96 -10.49
CA PRO A 112 -14.14 6.49 -11.63
C PRO A 112 -15.09 7.64 -11.23
N GLU A 113 -15.34 8.58 -12.16
CA GLU A 113 -16.17 9.78 -11.91
C GLU A 113 -17.65 9.45 -11.65
N ASP A 114 -18.12 8.27 -12.04
CA ASP A 114 -19.50 7.80 -11.85
C ASP A 114 -19.78 7.20 -10.46
N GLU A 115 -18.74 6.91 -9.69
CA GLU A 115 -18.86 6.40 -8.32
C GLU A 115 -18.89 7.54 -7.31
N ASP A 116 -19.54 7.32 -6.15
CA ASP A 116 -19.46 8.26 -5.03
C ASP A 116 -18.23 7.96 -4.16
N PRO A 117 -17.14 8.75 -4.27
CA PRO A 117 -15.93 8.49 -3.53
C PRO A 117 -16.10 8.67 -2.02
N GLN A 118 -17.03 9.52 -1.57
CA GLN A 118 -17.23 9.73 -0.14
C GLN A 118 -17.86 8.50 0.50
N THR A 119 -18.90 7.94 -0.11
CA THR A 119 -19.54 6.70 0.38
C THR A 119 -18.57 5.52 0.40
N ALA A 120 -17.72 5.40 -0.63
CA ALA A 120 -16.67 4.38 -0.67
C ALA A 120 -15.63 4.58 0.44
N PHE A 121 -15.19 5.81 0.67
CA PHE A 121 -14.24 6.16 1.72
C PHE A 121 -14.81 5.91 3.13
N ASP A 122 -16.04 6.35 3.39
CA ASP A 122 -16.74 6.16 4.66
C ASP A 122 -16.84 4.66 5.00
N THR A 123 -17.15 3.82 4.00
CA THR A 123 -17.15 2.36 4.14
C THR A 123 -15.78 1.83 4.59
N LEU A 124 -14.68 2.33 4.01
CA LEU A 124 -13.33 1.92 4.39
C LEU A 124 -12.95 2.38 5.79
N GLN A 125 -13.38 3.58 6.18
CA GLN A 125 -13.17 4.14 7.51
C GLN A 125 -13.94 3.34 8.57
N ASP A 126 -15.22 3.03 8.32
CA ASP A 126 -16.08 2.23 9.21
C ASP A 126 -15.51 0.83 9.45
N ARG A 127 -14.86 0.26 8.43
CA ARG A 127 -14.16 -1.03 8.51
C ARG A 127 -12.73 -0.94 9.06
N LEU A 128 -12.29 0.23 9.51
CA LEU A 128 -10.97 0.47 10.10
C LEU A 128 -9.81 0.08 9.16
N LEU A 129 -10.01 0.23 7.84
CA LEU A 129 -9.01 -0.07 6.81
C LEU A 129 -8.13 1.15 6.47
N VAL A 130 -8.48 2.32 7.01
CA VAL A 130 -7.77 3.59 6.85
C VAL A 130 -7.11 3.98 8.17
N GLU A 131 -5.85 4.39 8.13
CA GLU A 131 -5.14 4.98 9.26
C GLU A 131 -4.90 6.47 9.00
N PHE A 132 -5.23 7.30 9.97
CA PHE A 132 -4.90 8.71 9.96
C PHE A 132 -3.49 8.92 10.48
N ASP A 133 -2.72 9.77 9.79
CA ASP A 133 -1.43 10.19 10.30
C ASP A 133 -1.59 11.31 11.33
N THR A 134 -0.66 11.42 12.27
CA THR A 134 -0.73 12.44 13.31
C THR A 134 -0.57 13.81 12.70
N VAL A 135 -1.62 14.62 12.76
CA VAL A 135 -1.60 16.03 12.34
C VAL A 135 -0.67 16.80 13.27
N THR A 136 0.38 17.42 12.73
CA THR A 136 1.30 18.29 13.49
C THR A 136 0.87 19.76 13.46
N ASP A 137 -0.05 20.13 12.58
CA ASP A 137 -0.51 21.50 12.34
C ASP A 137 -2.00 21.49 11.96
N ASP A 138 -2.83 22.24 12.68
CA ASP A 138 -4.29 22.33 12.48
C ASP A 138 -4.68 22.86 11.08
N THR A 139 -3.75 23.49 10.36
CA THR A 139 -3.97 24.01 9.01
C THR A 139 -3.59 23.02 7.89
N ALA A 140 -2.88 21.94 8.23
CA ALA A 140 -2.46 20.94 7.26
C ALA A 140 -3.62 19.99 6.88
N PRO A 141 -3.67 19.52 5.62
CA PRO A 141 -4.66 18.52 5.23
C PRO A 141 -4.46 17.23 6.03
N LEU A 142 -5.57 16.62 6.46
CA LEU A 142 -5.56 15.32 7.11
C LEU A 142 -4.98 14.27 6.16
N LEU A 143 -3.87 13.64 6.57
CA LEU A 143 -3.21 12.61 5.79
C LEU A 143 -3.68 11.22 6.21
N ILE A 144 -3.89 10.37 5.22
CA ILE A 144 -4.37 9.01 5.37
C ILE A 144 -3.40 8.02 4.73
N ARG A 145 -3.35 6.81 5.28
CA ARG A 145 -2.59 5.68 4.73
C ARG A 145 -3.25 4.34 5.01
N GLN A 146 -2.79 3.32 4.31
CA GLN A 146 -3.10 1.93 4.62
C GLN A 146 -2.05 1.35 5.57
N HIS A 147 -2.47 0.47 6.46
CA HIS A 147 -1.52 -0.37 7.19
C HIS A 147 -0.72 -1.23 6.19
N ASN A 148 0.59 -1.40 6.39
CA ASN A 148 1.49 -2.07 5.45
C ASN A 148 1.01 -3.45 4.95
N LEU A 149 0.42 -4.26 5.83
CA LEU A 149 -0.16 -5.56 5.44
C LEU A 149 -1.40 -5.42 4.55
N ILE A 150 -2.34 -4.53 4.90
CA ILE A 150 -3.53 -4.26 4.08
C ILE A 150 -3.07 -3.77 2.71
N ARG A 151 -2.14 -2.80 2.70
CA ARG A 151 -1.55 -2.26 1.47
C ARG A 151 -0.93 -3.35 0.60
N SER A 152 -0.14 -4.25 1.20
CA SER A 152 0.47 -5.35 0.44
C SER A 152 -0.58 -6.25 -0.19
N VAL A 153 -1.63 -6.62 0.55
CA VAL A 153 -2.70 -7.49 0.03
C VAL A 153 -3.49 -6.79 -1.07
N ALA A 154 -3.91 -5.54 -0.83
CA ALA A 154 -4.66 -4.73 -1.79
C ALA A 154 -3.85 -4.48 -3.06
N TYR A 155 -2.54 -4.23 -2.94
CA TYR A 155 -1.64 -4.04 -4.07
C TYR A 155 -1.43 -5.32 -4.87
N ASP A 156 -1.34 -6.49 -4.21
CA ASP A 156 -1.25 -7.78 -4.91
C ASP A 156 -2.55 -8.07 -5.69
N GLN A 157 -3.72 -7.70 -5.15
CA GLN A 157 -5.00 -7.77 -5.88
C GLN A 157 -5.06 -6.80 -7.05
N LEU A 158 -4.59 -5.55 -6.87
CA LEU A 158 -4.50 -4.57 -7.95
C LEU A 158 -3.62 -5.10 -9.10
N LYS A 159 -2.45 -5.67 -8.78
CA LYS A 159 -1.51 -6.22 -9.77
C LYS A 159 -2.04 -7.42 -10.55
N ALA A 160 -3.09 -8.09 -10.07
CA ALA A 160 -3.73 -9.17 -10.80
C ALA A 160 -4.39 -8.68 -12.10
N ASP A 161 -4.79 -7.41 -12.17
CA ASP A 161 -5.20 -6.73 -13.41
C ASP A 161 -4.15 -5.70 -13.80
N THR A 162 -3.28 -6.09 -14.73
CA THR A 162 -2.19 -5.23 -15.22
C THR A 162 -2.69 -3.89 -15.77
N LYS A 163 -3.85 -3.85 -16.43
CA LYS A 163 -4.36 -2.61 -17.02
C LYS A 163 -4.76 -1.63 -15.91
N THR A 164 -5.55 -2.10 -14.95
CA THR A 164 -6.02 -1.29 -13.82
C THR A 164 -4.85 -0.86 -12.94
N TRP A 165 -3.89 -1.75 -12.70
CA TRP A 165 -2.65 -1.42 -11.99
C TRP A 165 -1.85 -0.31 -12.70
N HIS A 166 -1.63 -0.41 -14.01
CA HIS A 166 -0.91 0.62 -14.77
C HIS A 166 -1.63 1.98 -14.73
N GLN A 167 -2.96 1.98 -14.81
CA GLN A 167 -3.76 3.19 -14.71
C GLN A 167 -3.66 3.83 -13.32
N ALA A 168 -3.75 3.04 -12.25
CA ALA A 168 -3.63 3.53 -10.88
C ALA A 168 -2.24 4.16 -10.62
N GLU A 169 -1.15 3.50 -11.02
CA GLU A 169 0.20 4.05 -10.85
C GLU A 169 0.39 5.37 -11.62
N ARG A 170 -0.13 5.45 -12.86
CA ARG A 170 -0.07 6.70 -13.66
C ARG A 170 -0.92 7.81 -13.06
N GLN A 171 -2.11 7.48 -12.54
CA GLN A 171 -2.97 8.44 -11.87
C GLN A 171 -2.31 8.96 -10.59
N ALA A 172 -1.68 8.09 -9.80
CA ALA A 172 -0.90 8.49 -8.64
C ALA A 172 0.26 9.41 -9.02
N ALA A 173 1.01 9.09 -10.08
CA ALA A 173 2.06 9.96 -10.60
C ALA A 173 1.51 11.34 -10.99
N HIS A 174 0.35 11.39 -11.65
CA HIS A 174 -0.31 12.64 -12.01
C HIS A 174 -0.65 13.47 -10.76
N LEU A 175 -1.31 12.86 -9.76
CA LEU A 175 -1.70 13.54 -8.52
C LEU A 175 -0.49 14.10 -7.75
N TRP A 176 0.62 13.35 -7.69
CA TRP A 176 1.86 13.85 -7.09
C TRP A 176 2.45 15.05 -7.84
N LEU A 177 2.19 15.21 -9.13
CA LEU A 177 2.70 16.32 -9.92
C LEU A 177 1.75 17.52 -9.96
N THR A 178 0.45 17.32 -9.79
CA THR A 178 -0.56 18.36 -9.99
C THR A 178 -1.32 18.77 -8.75
N ALA A 179 -1.41 17.90 -7.74
CA ALA A 179 -2.21 18.13 -6.53
C ALA A 179 -1.39 18.15 -5.24
N TYR A 180 -0.15 17.62 -5.25
CA TYR A 180 0.73 17.72 -4.09
C TYR A 180 1.35 19.12 -4.00
N GLU A 181 1.07 19.80 -2.90
CA GLU A 181 1.66 21.09 -2.56
C GLU A 181 2.46 20.97 -1.25
N PRO A 182 3.77 21.24 -1.27
CA PRO A 182 4.56 21.27 -0.05
C PRO A 182 4.16 22.47 0.81
N ALA A 183 4.27 22.35 2.14
CA ALA A 183 4.06 23.48 3.05
C ALA A 183 5.01 24.65 2.73
N PRO A 184 4.63 25.92 3.00
CA PRO A 184 5.44 27.09 2.66
C PRO A 184 6.85 27.08 3.26
N ASP A 185 7.03 26.45 4.40
CA ASP A 185 8.28 26.28 5.15
C ASP A 185 8.84 24.85 5.07
N ALA A 186 8.33 24.05 4.14
CA ALA A 186 8.73 22.65 4.00
C ALA A 186 10.24 22.54 3.71
N PRO A 187 10.91 21.51 4.26
CA PRO A 187 12.31 21.28 3.97
C PRO A 187 12.50 21.01 2.47
N ASN A 188 13.67 21.36 1.94
CA ASN A 188 14.01 21.23 0.51
C ASN A 188 13.65 19.87 -0.12
N LEU A 189 13.68 18.78 0.65
CA LEU A 189 13.31 17.48 0.12
C LEU A 189 11.81 17.35 -0.15
N GLU A 190 10.97 17.94 0.70
CA GLU A 190 9.52 17.94 0.51
C GLU A 190 9.13 18.85 -0.67
N THR A 191 9.89 19.91 -0.95
CA THR A 191 9.62 20.77 -2.13
C THR A 191 9.78 20.06 -3.47
N VAL A 192 10.51 18.94 -3.50
CA VAL A 192 10.67 18.08 -4.70
C VAL A 192 9.99 16.72 -4.56
N ARG A 193 9.25 16.47 -3.47
CA ARG A 193 8.66 15.16 -3.15
C ARG A 193 7.73 14.66 -4.24
N GLY A 194 6.86 15.52 -4.76
CA GLY A 194 5.94 15.16 -5.85
C GLY A 194 6.65 14.55 -7.06
N TYR A 195 7.81 15.10 -7.44
CA TYR A 195 8.60 14.55 -8.54
C TYR A 195 9.24 13.20 -8.22
N LEU A 196 9.68 12.99 -6.97
CA LEU A 196 10.30 11.73 -6.54
C LEU A 196 9.27 10.60 -6.51
N GLU A 197 8.09 10.86 -5.97
CA GLU A 197 7.01 9.87 -5.91
C GLU A 197 6.47 9.57 -7.32
N ALA A 198 6.27 10.58 -8.17
CA ALA A 198 5.86 10.37 -9.56
C ALA A 198 6.90 9.59 -10.38
N PHE A 199 8.20 9.87 -10.19
CA PHE A 199 9.27 9.06 -10.78
C PHE A 199 9.16 7.60 -10.37
N ASP A 200 8.91 7.35 -9.08
CA ASP A 200 8.77 6.01 -8.54
C ASP A 200 7.60 5.26 -9.15
N HIS A 201 6.44 5.90 -9.29
CA HIS A 201 5.26 5.35 -9.96
C HIS A 201 5.53 5.02 -11.44
N TYR A 202 6.16 5.91 -12.20
CA TYR A 202 6.54 5.62 -13.59
C TYR A 202 7.49 4.43 -13.70
N CYS A 203 8.43 4.28 -12.75
CA CYS A 203 9.31 3.13 -12.71
C CYS A 203 8.58 1.81 -12.41
N GLU A 204 7.53 1.83 -11.57
CA GLU A 204 6.76 0.62 -11.26
C GLU A 204 6.08 0.04 -12.50
N VAL A 205 5.59 0.89 -13.40
CA VAL A 205 4.90 0.48 -14.64
C VAL A 205 5.82 0.46 -15.87
N GLU A 206 7.13 0.56 -15.66
CA GLU A 206 8.14 0.57 -16.72
C GLU A 206 7.95 1.68 -17.77
N ASP A 207 7.35 2.82 -17.38
CA ASP A 207 7.20 4.01 -18.22
C ASP A 207 8.48 4.86 -18.17
N TRP A 208 9.56 4.29 -18.70
CA TRP A 208 10.91 4.87 -18.62
C TRP A 208 11.07 6.17 -19.39
N GLU A 209 10.23 6.40 -20.41
CA GLU A 209 10.21 7.67 -21.14
C GLU A 209 9.70 8.79 -20.23
N SER A 210 8.55 8.59 -19.57
CA SER A 210 7.99 9.55 -18.62
C SER A 210 8.92 9.75 -17.43
N ALA A 211 9.47 8.67 -16.86
CA ALA A 211 10.43 8.74 -15.76
C ALA A 211 11.68 9.57 -16.13
N ARG A 212 12.25 9.35 -17.33
CA ARG A 212 13.41 10.11 -17.81
C ARG A 212 13.07 11.57 -18.06
N LYS A 213 11.95 11.83 -18.73
CA LYS A 213 11.48 13.20 -19.00
C LYS A 213 11.33 13.98 -17.70
N LEU A 214 10.75 13.34 -16.67
CA LEU A 214 10.57 13.95 -15.36
C LEU A 214 11.91 14.35 -14.72
N LEU A 215 12.89 13.43 -14.68
CA LEU A 215 14.20 13.71 -14.10
C LEU A 215 14.99 14.80 -14.83
N LEU A 216 14.80 14.93 -16.15
CA LEU A 216 15.51 15.91 -16.98
C LEU A 216 14.82 17.27 -17.03
N THR A 217 13.56 17.34 -16.60
CA THR A 217 12.82 18.61 -16.53
C THR A 217 13.43 19.48 -15.43
N PRO A 218 13.81 20.73 -15.74
CA PRO A 218 14.29 21.66 -14.72
C PRO A 218 13.21 21.96 -13.69
N LEU A 219 13.59 22.02 -12.41
CA LEU A 219 12.67 22.35 -11.31
C LEU A 219 12.17 23.79 -11.36
N ASP A 220 12.95 24.70 -11.94
CA ASP A 220 12.59 26.09 -12.15
C ASP A 220 13.29 26.63 -13.40
N PHE A 221 12.62 27.56 -14.09
CA PHE A 221 13.14 28.28 -15.25
C PHE A 221 14.42 29.06 -14.93
N ALA A 222 14.58 29.56 -13.70
CA ALA A 222 15.76 30.33 -13.32
C ALA A 222 16.97 29.44 -13.00
N SER A 223 16.76 28.35 -12.25
CA SER A 223 17.87 27.47 -11.85
C SER A 223 18.37 26.57 -12.99
N LYS A 224 17.48 26.15 -13.91
CA LYS A 224 17.77 25.16 -14.98
C LYS A 224 18.41 23.86 -14.45
N VAL A 225 18.24 23.54 -13.17
CA VAL A 225 18.84 22.37 -12.52
C VAL A 225 17.83 21.22 -12.53
N SER A 226 18.28 20.05 -13.01
CA SER A 226 17.51 18.81 -12.95
C SER A 226 17.45 18.23 -11.54
N ILE A 227 16.42 17.43 -11.25
CA ILE A 227 16.21 16.85 -9.91
C ILE A 227 17.46 16.13 -9.37
N PRO A 228 18.14 15.22 -10.11
CA PRO A 228 19.32 14.53 -9.58
C PRO A 228 20.46 15.49 -9.21
N LYS A 229 20.62 16.57 -9.97
CA LYS A 229 21.64 17.59 -9.72
C LYS A 229 21.26 18.44 -8.51
N GLN A 230 19.98 18.76 -8.33
CA GLN A 230 19.49 19.51 -7.18
C GLN A 230 19.66 18.72 -5.88
N LEU A 231 19.31 17.42 -5.89
CA LEU A 231 19.52 16.53 -4.74
C LEU A 231 21.00 16.47 -4.34
N LYS A 232 21.91 16.44 -5.32
CA LYS A 232 23.35 16.51 -5.07
C LYS A 232 23.77 17.83 -4.40
N ILE A 233 23.24 18.96 -4.87
CA ILE A 233 23.54 20.29 -4.28
C ILE A 233 23.08 20.35 -2.82
N TRP A 234 21.91 19.82 -2.52
CA TRP A 234 21.37 19.76 -1.15
C TRP A 234 21.91 18.59 -0.31
N SER A 235 22.86 17.81 -0.84
CA SER A 235 23.45 16.64 -0.16
C SER A 235 22.45 15.52 0.18
N PHE A 236 21.33 15.43 -0.54
CA PHE A 236 20.36 14.33 -0.46
C PHE A 236 20.82 13.12 -1.30
N TYR A 237 21.94 12.52 -0.87
CA TYR A 237 22.58 11.44 -1.62
C TYR A 237 21.78 10.14 -1.58
N GLN A 238 20.99 9.89 -0.54
CA GLN A 238 20.22 8.64 -0.43
C GLN A 238 19.17 8.54 -1.53
N GLU A 239 18.45 9.63 -1.77
CA GLU A 239 17.44 9.77 -2.83
C GLU A 239 18.10 9.70 -4.21
N GLY A 240 19.22 10.39 -4.39
CA GLY A 240 20.01 10.28 -5.62
C GLY A 240 20.46 8.84 -5.91
N ILE A 241 20.90 8.10 -4.87
CA ILE A 241 21.29 6.69 -4.99
C ILE A 241 20.07 5.82 -5.35
N GLN A 242 18.90 6.07 -4.78
CA GLN A 242 17.67 5.32 -5.10
C GLN A 242 17.27 5.49 -6.57
N ILE A 243 17.32 6.73 -7.08
CA ILE A 243 17.08 7.02 -8.51
C ILE A 243 18.07 6.23 -9.37
N CYS A 244 19.38 6.33 -9.07
CA CYS A 244 20.41 5.61 -9.81
C CYS A 244 20.19 4.09 -9.78
N LYS A 245 19.81 3.51 -8.64
CA LYS A 245 19.53 2.06 -8.51
C LYS A 245 18.42 1.61 -9.44
N LYS A 246 17.32 2.37 -9.56
CA LYS A 246 16.22 2.03 -10.47
C LYS A 246 16.63 2.11 -11.93
N LEU A 247 17.36 3.16 -12.31
CA LEU A 247 17.87 3.32 -13.68
C LEU A 247 18.89 2.24 -14.06
N LEU A 248 19.80 1.87 -13.14
CA LEU A 248 20.77 0.79 -13.35
C LEU A 248 20.07 -0.56 -13.53
N LYS A 249 19.05 -0.86 -12.73
CA LYS A 249 18.26 -2.10 -12.87
C LYS A 249 17.62 -2.20 -14.27
N LYS A 250 17.12 -1.09 -14.83
CA LYS A 250 16.62 -1.06 -16.21
C LYS A 250 17.73 -1.30 -17.23
N ALA A 251 18.85 -0.60 -17.09
CA ALA A 251 19.98 -0.75 -18.02
C ALA A 251 20.53 -2.19 -18.05
N THR A 252 20.58 -2.88 -16.91
CA THR A 252 20.97 -4.29 -16.84
C THR A 252 19.97 -5.20 -17.54
N LEU A 253 18.67 -4.97 -17.33
CA LEU A 253 17.61 -5.74 -18.01
C LEU A 253 17.70 -5.58 -19.54
N ASP A 254 18.00 -4.38 -20.04
CA ASP A 254 18.17 -4.13 -21.47
C ASP A 254 19.38 -4.85 -22.06
N ALA A 255 20.51 -4.85 -21.34
CA ALA A 255 21.71 -5.56 -21.76
C ALA A 255 21.47 -7.08 -21.86
N ASP A 256 20.74 -7.65 -20.90
CA ASP A 256 20.40 -9.08 -20.89
C ASP A 256 19.45 -9.45 -22.03
N VAL A 257 18.45 -8.61 -22.35
CA VAL A 257 17.54 -8.81 -23.49
C VAL A 257 18.31 -8.80 -24.82
N ILE A 258 19.24 -7.86 -25.00
CA ILE A 258 20.07 -7.77 -26.22
C ILE A 258 21.01 -8.98 -26.34
N GLY A 259 21.60 -9.43 -25.24
CA GLY A 259 22.47 -10.62 -25.21
C GLY A 259 21.75 -11.95 -25.44
N SER A 260 20.42 -11.96 -25.31
CA SER A 260 19.57 -13.16 -25.47
C SER A 260 19.04 -13.36 -26.90
N ILE A 261 19.29 -12.40 -27.82
CA ILE A 261 18.93 -12.56 -29.23
C ILE A 261 19.93 -13.54 -29.86
N PRO A 262 19.51 -14.75 -30.30
CA PRO A 262 20.41 -15.65 -30.99
C PRO A 262 20.80 -14.98 -32.31
N LEU A 263 22.09 -14.67 -32.47
CA LEU A 263 22.65 -14.35 -33.78
C LEU A 263 22.42 -15.58 -34.66
N SER A 264 21.38 -15.58 -35.50
CA SER A 264 21.24 -16.58 -36.55
C SER A 264 22.46 -16.42 -37.45
N ARG A 265 23.41 -17.34 -37.31
CA ARG A 265 24.49 -17.52 -38.27
C ARG A 265 23.86 -17.89 -39.60
N ASN A 266 23.69 -16.90 -40.48
CA ASN A 266 23.54 -17.15 -41.90
C ASN A 266 24.92 -17.58 -42.40
N HIS A 267 25.13 -18.89 -42.46
CA HIS A 267 26.00 -19.47 -43.47
C HIS A 267 25.09 -19.95 -44.58
N ASP A 268 25.18 -19.26 -45.72
CA ASP A 268 25.18 -19.82 -47.07
C ASP A 268 26.03 -18.90 -47.95
#